data_AF-A0A0E3SCZ1-F1
#
_entry.id   AF-A0A0E3SCZ1-F1
#
_cell.length_a   1.000
_cell.length_b   1.000
_cell.length_c   1.000
_cell.angle_alpha   90.00
_cell.angle_beta   90.00
_cell.angle_gamma   90.00
#
_symmetry.space_group_name_H-M   'P 1'
#
loop_
_entity.id
_entity.type
_entity.pdbx_description
1 polymer ?
#
loop_
_entity_poly.entity_id
_entity_poly.type
_entity_poly.pdbx_seq_one_letter_code
_entity_poly.pdbx_strand_id
1 'polypeptide(L)'
;MNTGMGLIWIAGASGLLAFLTSLLYFLRQDRKFMVLSEKLELAGGLGIVLAIILLVYHLLGVDTQFSYVFQHSSTDLALKFRFSALWAGQEGSFLIWTGFIFLMLTVTRFTGAGKTLRETDLFALMRSVSLFVASIFLLLLALKNPFSMYYFTGAGMPEVTNWNLFAEPFVVSYGQGMNPLLRNFWMAIHPPLLFLGYAAFTLPFAAAISGLVLKDSRWSELATGWMRVSWLFLTLGIGFGAFWAYEVLGWGAWYWTWDPVETSSLIPWLTATAYLHAKFRFRHEEYGFMLPMLALVSFILVVFSTFVTRSGLWVSVHSWQDFTTEGMVIALFLLILAGSSTFLLVRKYFSED
;
A
#
# COMPACT_ATOMS: atom_id res chain seq x y z
N MET A 1 -9.42 23.13 14.01
CA MET A 1 -9.59 21.65 14.08
C MET A 1 -8.95 21.04 12.85
N ASN A 2 -8.01 20.12 13.03
CA ASN A 2 -7.30 19.44 11.95
C ASN A 2 -8.20 18.38 11.30
N THR A 3 -8.93 18.77 10.26
CA THR A 3 -9.91 17.91 9.58
C THR A 3 -9.25 16.71 8.90
N GLY A 4 -8.06 16.88 8.32
CA GLY A 4 -7.32 15.80 7.66
C GLY A 4 -6.90 14.69 8.63
N MET A 5 -6.38 15.06 9.81
CA MET A 5 -6.06 14.10 10.86
C MET A 5 -7.30 13.32 11.32
N GLY A 6 -8.43 14.01 11.51
CA GLY A 6 -9.70 13.38 11.85
C GLY A 6 -10.18 12.39 10.79
N LEU A 7 -10.03 12.70 9.51
CA LEU A 7 -10.36 11.79 8.41
C LEU A 7 -9.51 10.51 8.45
N ILE A 8 -8.21 10.62 8.72
CA ILE A 8 -7.32 9.46 8.86
C ILE A 8 -7.75 8.57 10.02
N TRP A 9 -8.11 9.15 11.17
CA TRP A 9 -8.58 8.36 12.32
C TRP A 9 -9.92 7.68 12.06
N ILE A 10 -10.87 8.38 11.44
CA ILE A 10 -12.18 7.82 11.06
C ILE A 10 -11.98 6.69 10.05
N ALA A 11 -11.11 6.88 9.06
CA ALA A 11 -10.77 5.84 8.09
C ALA A 11 -10.09 4.64 8.76
N GLY A 12 -9.18 4.88 9.70
CA GLY A 12 -8.52 3.84 10.49
C GLY A 12 -9.49 3.01 11.32
N ALA A 13 -10.34 3.67 12.10
CA ALA A 13 -11.38 3.00 12.88
C ALA A 13 -12.35 2.22 11.97
N SER A 14 -12.79 2.83 10.87
CA SER A 14 -13.70 2.21 9.90
C SER A 14 -13.08 1.00 9.22
N GLY A 15 -11.80 1.08 8.81
CA GLY A 15 -11.07 -0.04 8.19
C GLY A 15 -10.86 -1.21 9.14
N LEU A 16 -10.47 -0.94 10.40
CA LEU A 16 -10.32 -1.98 11.42
C LEU A 16 -11.67 -2.64 11.74
N LEU A 17 -12.72 -1.86 11.95
CA LEU A 17 -14.06 -2.40 12.19
C LEU A 17 -14.60 -3.16 10.96
N ALA A 18 -14.30 -2.71 9.74
CA ALA A 18 -14.65 -3.42 8.51
C ALA A 18 -13.98 -4.80 8.46
N PHE A 19 -12.68 -4.88 8.79
CA PHE A 19 -11.95 -6.15 8.90
C PHE A 19 -12.59 -7.08 9.95
N LEU A 20 -12.77 -6.60 11.18
CA LEU A 20 -13.30 -7.41 12.29
C LEU A 20 -14.71 -7.93 11.97
N THR A 21 -15.58 -7.08 11.43
CA THR A 21 -16.94 -7.49 11.04
C THR A 21 -16.93 -8.41 9.81
N SER A 22 -16.00 -8.24 8.87
CA SER A 22 -15.83 -9.19 7.76
C SER A 22 -15.40 -10.57 8.25
N LEU A 23 -14.52 -10.61 9.25
CA LEU A 23 -14.06 -11.86 9.86
C LEU A 23 -15.20 -12.52 10.66
N LEU A 24 -15.98 -11.74 11.41
CA LEU A 24 -17.16 -12.24 12.11
C LEU A 24 -18.22 -12.79 11.14
N TYR A 25 -18.41 -12.14 9.99
CA TYR A 25 -19.28 -12.67 8.94
C TYR A 25 -18.78 -14.05 8.46
N PHE A 26 -17.50 -14.19 8.14
CA PHE A 26 -16.92 -15.46 7.71
C PHE A 26 -17.10 -16.57 8.77
N LEU A 27 -16.94 -16.25 10.06
CA LEU A 27 -17.05 -17.22 11.15
C LEU A 27 -18.50 -17.58 11.53
N ARG A 28 -19.43 -16.64 11.43
CA ARG A 28 -20.81 -16.80 11.93
C ARG A 28 -21.87 -16.90 10.85
N GLN A 29 -21.52 -16.56 9.61
CA GLN A 29 -22.44 -16.57 8.45
C GLN A 29 -23.69 -15.68 8.61
N ASP A 30 -23.64 -14.70 9.52
CA ASP A 30 -24.72 -13.73 9.71
C ASP A 30 -24.57 -12.54 8.76
N ARG A 31 -25.56 -12.36 7.86
CA ARG A 31 -25.62 -11.29 6.87
C ARG A 31 -25.54 -9.89 7.47
N LYS A 32 -25.90 -9.69 8.74
CA LYS A 32 -25.78 -8.38 9.42
C LYS A 32 -24.33 -7.91 9.46
N PHE A 33 -23.39 -8.82 9.75
CA PHE A 33 -21.96 -8.49 9.78
C PHE A 33 -21.42 -8.20 8.39
N MET A 34 -21.90 -8.91 7.36
CA MET A 34 -21.54 -8.63 5.96
C MET A 34 -21.93 -7.21 5.57
N VAL A 35 -23.18 -6.82 5.79
CA VAL A 35 -23.69 -5.49 5.43
C VAL A 35 -22.97 -4.38 6.21
N LEU A 36 -22.74 -4.58 7.51
CA LEU A 36 -21.99 -3.62 8.33
C LEU A 36 -20.55 -3.46 7.81
N SER A 37 -19.88 -4.58 7.52
CA SER A 37 -18.52 -4.59 7.00
C SER A 37 -18.41 -3.86 5.66
N GLU A 38 -19.35 -4.09 4.73
CA GLU A 38 -19.35 -3.40 3.43
C GLU A 38 -19.54 -1.88 3.58
N LYS A 39 -20.42 -1.44 4.49
CA LYS A 39 -20.64 -0.01 4.77
C LYS A 39 -19.39 0.65 5.36
N LEU A 40 -18.73 -0.02 6.31
CA LEU A 40 -17.51 0.48 6.95
C LEU A 40 -16.33 0.53 5.97
N GLU A 41 -16.21 -0.46 5.07
CA GLU A 41 -15.23 -0.45 3.99
C GLU A 41 -15.42 0.76 3.06
N LEU A 42 -16.66 1.04 2.64
CA LEU A 42 -16.96 2.21 1.80
C LEU A 42 -16.72 3.53 2.55
N ALA A 43 -17.07 3.60 3.84
CA ALA A 43 -16.82 4.77 4.67
C ALA A 43 -15.31 5.03 4.84
N GLY A 44 -14.52 3.98 5.10
CA GLY A 44 -13.06 4.07 5.18
C GLY A 44 -12.43 4.50 3.85
N GLY A 45 -12.85 3.89 2.74
CA GLY A 45 -12.41 4.26 1.40
C GLY A 45 -12.73 5.71 1.04
N LEU A 46 -13.95 6.16 1.33
CA LEU A 46 -14.35 7.56 1.13
C LEU A 46 -13.52 8.52 1.99
N GLY A 47 -13.28 8.16 3.26
CA GLY A 47 -12.41 8.94 4.16
C GLY A 47 -10.99 9.11 3.60
N ILE A 48 -10.42 8.05 3.01
CA ILE A 48 -9.10 8.11 2.36
C ILE A 48 -9.12 8.97 1.09
N VAL A 49 -10.15 8.86 0.25
CA VAL A 49 -10.28 9.71 -0.94
C VAL A 49 -10.38 11.19 -0.54
N LEU A 50 -11.18 11.51 0.48
CA LEU A 50 -11.29 12.88 1.00
C LEU A 50 -9.97 13.37 1.60
N ALA A 51 -9.24 12.51 2.31
CA ALA A 51 -7.91 12.82 2.81
C ALA A 51 -6.91 13.09 1.67
N ILE A 52 -6.93 12.31 0.58
CA ILE A 52 -6.09 12.57 -0.61
C ILE A 52 -6.41 13.93 -1.21
N ILE A 53 -7.70 14.24 -1.42
CA ILE A 53 -8.14 15.52 -2.00
C ILE A 53 -7.69 16.69 -1.10
N LEU A 54 -7.86 16.57 0.21
CA LEU A 54 -7.48 17.60 1.17
C LEU A 54 -5.95 17.79 1.22
N LEU A 55 -5.19 16.71 1.17
CA LEU A 55 -3.73 16.79 1.13
C LEU A 55 -3.24 17.46 -0.15
N VAL A 56 -3.83 17.12 -1.30
CA VAL A 56 -3.54 17.80 -2.58
C VAL A 56 -3.85 19.28 -2.49
N TYR A 57 -5.00 19.66 -1.93
CA TYR A 57 -5.37 21.06 -1.72
C TYR A 57 -4.28 21.81 -0.93
N HIS A 58 -3.87 21.27 0.22
CA HIS A 58 -2.84 21.89 1.05
C HIS A 58 -1.44 21.90 0.39
N LEU A 59 -1.09 20.87 -0.38
CA LEU A 59 0.18 20.83 -1.13
C LEU A 59 0.25 21.88 -2.23
N LEU A 60 -0.85 22.09 -2.97
CA LEU A 60 -0.94 23.11 -4.01
C LEU A 60 -0.93 24.53 -3.42
N GLY A 61 -1.64 24.71 -2.30
CA GLY A 61 -1.68 25.96 -1.52
C GLY A 61 -0.42 26.26 -0.70
N VAL A 62 0.45 25.27 -0.49
CA VAL A 62 1.68 25.37 0.33
C VAL A 62 1.36 25.75 1.78
N ASP A 63 0.37 25.08 2.38
CA ASP A 63 0.00 25.27 3.79
C ASP A 63 1.03 24.65 4.74
N THR A 64 2.05 25.44 5.09
CA THR A 64 3.21 25.03 5.92
C THR A 64 2.88 24.67 7.37
N GLN A 65 1.63 24.87 7.81
CA GLN A 65 1.15 24.38 9.11
C GLN A 65 1.27 22.85 9.22
N PHE A 66 1.17 22.14 8.09
CA PHE A 66 1.35 20.70 8.03
C PHE A 66 2.81 20.37 7.71
N SER A 67 3.43 19.56 8.57
CA SER A 67 4.83 19.14 8.44
C SER A 67 5.14 18.50 7.08
N TYR A 68 4.24 17.64 6.56
CA TYR A 68 4.40 17.02 5.25
C TYR A 68 4.44 18.06 4.12
N VAL A 69 3.57 19.06 4.17
CA VAL A 69 3.52 20.13 3.15
C VAL A 69 4.77 21.00 3.25
N PHE A 70 5.18 21.35 4.46
CA PHE A 70 6.42 22.11 4.71
C PHE A 70 7.66 21.39 4.15
N GLN A 71 7.76 20.07 4.33
CA GLN A 71 8.93 19.28 3.88
C GLN A 71 8.95 18.98 2.38
N HIS A 72 7.81 19.06 1.67
CA HIS A 72 7.70 18.58 0.30
C HIS A 72 7.15 19.58 -0.72
N SER A 73 6.59 20.72 -0.28
CA SER A 73 6.04 21.76 -1.17
C SER A 73 6.62 23.13 -0.86
N SER A 74 6.75 23.96 -1.89
CA SER A 74 7.15 25.37 -1.77
C SER A 74 6.54 26.19 -2.89
N THR A 75 6.45 27.51 -2.70
CA THR A 75 5.92 28.46 -3.69
C THR A 75 6.78 28.57 -4.94
N ASP A 76 8.04 28.15 -4.89
CA ASP A 76 8.96 28.19 -6.02
C ASP A 76 8.82 26.97 -6.94
N LEU A 77 8.17 25.90 -6.46
CA LEU A 77 7.93 24.70 -7.26
C LEU A 77 6.78 24.94 -8.25
N ALA A 78 6.97 24.46 -9.48
CA ALA A 78 5.89 24.38 -10.46
C ALA A 78 4.74 23.50 -9.95
N LEU A 79 3.50 23.80 -10.35
CA LEU A 79 2.30 23.11 -9.85
C LEU A 79 2.35 21.59 -10.01
N LYS A 80 2.93 21.08 -11.10
CA LYS A 80 3.13 19.64 -11.32
C LYS A 80 3.94 18.97 -10.21
N PHE A 81 4.96 19.65 -9.69
CA PHE A 81 5.80 19.14 -8.62
C PHE A 81 5.11 19.21 -7.26
N ARG A 82 4.34 20.28 -7.00
CA ARG A 82 3.49 20.37 -5.82
C ARG A 82 2.42 19.28 -5.79
N PHE A 83 1.84 18.94 -6.95
CA PHE A 83 0.93 17.81 -7.05
C PHE A 83 1.65 16.47 -6.80
N SER A 84 2.81 16.24 -7.45
CA SER A 84 3.56 15.00 -7.25
C SER A 84 4.17 14.84 -5.85
N ALA A 85 4.24 15.92 -5.06
CA ALA A 85 4.61 15.85 -3.65
C ALA A 85 3.65 14.96 -2.83
N LEU A 86 2.44 14.67 -3.35
CA LEU A 86 1.50 13.74 -2.76
C LEU A 86 2.12 12.35 -2.49
N TRP A 87 3.11 11.92 -3.27
CA TRP A 87 3.82 10.64 -3.08
C TRP A 87 5.32 10.79 -2.90
N ALA A 88 5.82 12.00 -2.63
CA ALA A 88 7.23 12.22 -2.38
C ALA A 88 7.68 11.64 -1.02
N GLY A 89 6.87 11.82 0.01
CA GLY A 89 7.11 11.28 1.34
C GLY A 89 6.43 9.94 1.59
N GLN A 90 6.72 9.35 2.76
CA GLN A 90 6.23 8.04 3.15
C GLN A 90 4.75 8.07 3.53
N GLU A 91 4.34 9.13 4.23
CA GLU A 91 2.96 9.39 4.67
C GLU A 91 2.02 9.42 3.46
N GLY A 92 2.38 10.20 2.44
CA GLY A 92 1.61 10.31 1.21
C GLY A 92 1.61 9.02 0.38
N SER A 93 2.75 8.32 0.33
CA SER A 93 2.84 7.00 -0.32
C SER A 93 1.89 5.97 0.31
N PHE A 94 1.85 5.89 1.65
CA PHE A 94 0.91 5.01 2.36
C PHE A 94 -0.55 5.40 2.13
N LEU A 95 -0.83 6.71 2.01
CA LEU A 95 -2.17 7.22 1.76
C LEU A 95 -2.70 6.74 0.39
N ILE A 96 -1.89 6.88 -0.66
CA ILE A 96 -2.27 6.45 -2.01
C ILE A 96 -2.37 4.93 -2.08
N TRP A 97 -1.42 4.20 -1.50
CA TRP A 97 -1.46 2.73 -1.48
C TRP A 97 -2.76 2.23 -0.83
N THR A 98 -3.10 2.77 0.34
CA THR A 98 -4.35 2.44 1.04
C THR A 98 -5.57 2.74 0.17
N GLY A 99 -5.58 3.90 -0.49
CA GLY A 99 -6.64 4.29 -1.43
C GLY A 99 -6.80 3.29 -2.59
N PHE A 100 -5.69 2.82 -3.16
CA PHE A 100 -5.73 1.80 -4.20
C PHE A 100 -6.26 0.46 -3.70
N ILE A 101 -5.94 0.02 -2.48
CA ILE A 101 -6.50 -1.23 -1.92
C ILE A 101 -8.03 -1.13 -1.82
N PHE A 102 -8.57 -0.03 -1.26
CA PHE A 102 -10.02 0.18 -1.16
C PHE A 102 -10.70 0.26 -2.54
N LEU A 103 -10.07 0.97 -3.48
CA LEU A 103 -10.55 1.08 -4.86
C LEU A 103 -10.62 -0.31 -5.49
N MET A 104 -9.56 -1.10 -5.40
CA MET A 104 -9.49 -2.42 -6.02
C MET A 104 -10.44 -3.42 -5.36
N LEU A 105 -10.64 -3.36 -4.04
CA LEU A 105 -11.69 -4.15 -3.37
C LEU A 105 -13.08 -3.82 -3.91
N THR A 106 -13.37 -2.54 -4.10
CA THR A 106 -14.63 -2.08 -4.70
C THR A 106 -14.76 -2.58 -6.15
N VAL A 107 -13.74 -2.37 -6.97
CA VAL A 107 -13.71 -2.78 -8.40
C VAL A 107 -13.83 -4.29 -8.54
N THR A 108 -13.22 -5.08 -7.66
CA THR A 108 -13.25 -6.55 -7.72
C THR A 108 -14.69 -7.07 -7.79
N ARG A 109 -15.63 -6.46 -7.05
CA ARG A 109 -17.06 -6.83 -7.02
C ARG A 109 -17.74 -6.75 -8.39
N PHE A 110 -17.21 -5.94 -9.30
CA PHE A 110 -17.76 -5.73 -10.63
C PHE A 110 -17.03 -6.49 -11.73
N THR A 111 -15.89 -7.12 -11.42
CA THR A 111 -15.17 -8.02 -12.35
C THR A 111 -15.98 -9.29 -12.61
N GLY A 112 -15.69 -10.00 -13.71
CA GLY A 112 -16.37 -11.26 -14.04
C GLY A 112 -16.29 -12.29 -12.91
N ALA A 113 -15.08 -12.60 -12.44
CA ALA A 113 -14.86 -13.53 -11.33
C ALA A 113 -15.49 -13.03 -10.02
N GLY A 114 -15.40 -11.73 -9.74
CA GLY A 114 -16.01 -11.15 -8.54
C GLY A 114 -17.53 -11.22 -8.55
N LYS A 115 -18.20 -10.99 -9.68
CA LYS A 115 -19.66 -11.15 -9.80
C LYS A 115 -20.10 -12.58 -9.54
N THR A 116 -19.37 -13.56 -10.08
CA THR A 116 -19.70 -14.98 -9.92
C THR A 116 -19.46 -15.49 -8.50
N LEU A 117 -18.40 -15.02 -7.83
CA LEU A 117 -17.97 -15.55 -6.54
C LEU A 117 -18.39 -14.69 -5.35
N ARG A 118 -19.08 -13.56 -5.57
CA ARG A 118 -19.39 -12.56 -4.52
C ARG A 118 -20.04 -13.14 -3.27
N GLU A 119 -20.97 -14.07 -3.45
CA GLU A 119 -21.76 -14.67 -2.37
C GLU A 119 -21.13 -15.94 -1.77
N THR A 120 -19.85 -16.19 -2.07
CA THR A 120 -19.12 -17.36 -1.56
C THR A 120 -18.25 -16.99 -0.35
N ASP A 121 -18.01 -17.98 0.51
CA ASP A 121 -17.04 -17.86 1.62
C ASP A 121 -15.63 -17.53 1.13
N LEU A 122 -15.29 -17.99 -0.08
CA LEU A 122 -14.03 -17.68 -0.73
C LEU A 122 -13.85 -16.17 -0.91
N PHE A 123 -14.87 -15.49 -1.42
CA PHE A 123 -14.83 -14.04 -1.61
C PHE A 123 -14.88 -13.30 -0.27
N ALA A 124 -15.68 -13.78 0.69
CA ALA A 124 -15.77 -13.21 2.02
C ALA A 124 -14.43 -13.21 2.76
N LEU A 125 -13.71 -14.34 2.73
CA LEU A 125 -12.40 -14.48 3.36
C LEU A 125 -11.31 -13.71 2.60
N MET A 126 -11.29 -13.73 1.26
CA MET A 126 -10.40 -12.88 0.45
C MET A 126 -10.56 -11.41 0.85
N ARG A 127 -11.80 -10.93 0.95
CA ARG A 127 -12.11 -9.57 1.33
C ARG A 127 -11.65 -9.26 2.76
N SER A 128 -11.88 -10.17 3.70
CA SER A 128 -11.40 -10.03 5.09
C SER A 128 -9.88 -9.90 5.16
N VAL A 129 -9.13 -10.77 4.46
CA VAL A 129 -7.66 -10.70 4.42
C VAL A 129 -7.16 -9.40 3.77
N SER A 130 -7.83 -8.93 2.72
CA SER A 130 -7.49 -7.64 2.08
C SER A 130 -7.74 -6.45 3.01
N LEU A 131 -8.84 -6.49 3.79
CA LEU A 131 -9.15 -5.47 4.79
C LEU A 131 -8.17 -5.51 5.98
N PHE A 132 -7.69 -6.69 6.36
CA PHE A 132 -6.60 -6.82 7.34
C PHE A 132 -5.36 -6.07 6.85
N VAL A 133 -4.90 -6.34 5.62
CA VAL A 133 -3.78 -5.62 5.01
C VAL A 133 -4.03 -4.10 5.02
N ALA A 134 -5.20 -3.65 4.56
CA ALA A 134 -5.56 -2.23 4.56
C ALA A 134 -5.53 -1.63 5.98
N SER A 135 -5.96 -2.37 7.01
CA SER A 135 -5.94 -1.90 8.40
C SER A 135 -4.53 -1.68 8.94
N ILE A 136 -3.54 -2.47 8.47
CA ILE A 136 -2.13 -2.25 8.82
C ILE A 136 -1.59 -0.96 8.19
N PHE A 137 -1.91 -0.69 6.92
CA PHE A 137 -1.52 0.59 6.29
C PHE A 137 -2.24 1.78 6.92
N LEU A 138 -3.51 1.63 7.33
CA LEU A 138 -4.22 2.66 8.08
C LEU A 138 -3.60 2.90 9.47
N LEU A 139 -3.12 1.86 10.15
CA LEU A 139 -2.34 2.00 11.38
C LEU A 139 -1.04 2.78 11.12
N LEU A 140 -0.31 2.46 10.05
CA LEU A 140 0.88 3.21 9.65
C LEU A 140 0.56 4.69 9.37
N LEU A 141 -0.58 5.00 8.75
CA LEU A 141 -1.04 6.38 8.54
C LEU A 141 -1.44 7.10 9.83
N ALA A 142 -1.96 6.38 10.82
CA ALA A 142 -2.23 6.98 12.13
C ALA A 142 -0.93 7.37 12.85
N LEU A 143 0.13 6.54 12.71
CA LEU A 143 1.45 6.81 13.26
C LEU A 143 2.19 7.91 12.48
N LYS A 144 2.18 7.82 11.14
CA LYS A 144 2.79 8.76 10.19
C LYS A 144 1.70 9.49 9.40
N ASN A 145 1.07 10.44 10.07
CA ASN A 145 -0.06 11.16 9.51
C ASN A 145 0.42 12.26 8.55
N PRO A 146 -0.03 12.34 7.29
CA PRO A 146 0.37 13.43 6.40
C PRO A 146 -0.15 14.81 6.85
N PHE A 147 -1.10 14.86 7.77
CA PHE A 147 -1.64 16.07 8.39
C PHE A 147 -1.03 16.36 9.76
N SER A 148 0.12 15.76 10.09
CA SER A 148 0.87 16.08 11.30
C SER A 148 1.22 17.57 11.30
N MET A 149 0.82 18.29 12.34
CA MET A 149 0.81 19.74 12.38
C MET A 149 1.92 20.27 13.31
N TYR A 150 2.59 21.34 12.90
CA TYR A 150 3.45 22.11 13.80
C TYR A 150 2.59 22.92 14.77
N TYR A 151 2.92 22.88 16.05
CA TYR A 151 2.21 23.64 17.08
C TYR A 151 3.20 24.14 18.15
N PHE A 152 2.82 25.21 18.86
CA PHE A 152 3.62 25.72 19.97
C PHE A 152 3.34 24.95 21.26
N THR A 153 4.40 24.53 21.94
CA THR A 153 4.33 24.12 23.34
C THR A 153 4.62 25.29 24.27
N GLY A 154 4.18 25.19 25.53
CA GLY A 154 4.47 26.21 26.55
C GLY A 154 5.97 26.43 26.81
N ALA A 155 6.85 25.57 26.27
CA ALA A 155 8.30 25.69 26.32
C ALA A 155 8.90 26.59 25.21
N GLY A 156 8.07 27.12 24.30
CA GLY A 156 8.49 28.10 23.28
C GLY A 156 9.13 27.51 22.01
N MET A 157 9.21 26.19 21.89
CA MET A 157 9.73 25.50 20.70
C MET A 157 8.57 24.88 19.91
N PRO A 158 8.57 24.96 18.55
CA PRO A 158 7.56 24.31 17.74
C PRO A 158 7.80 22.79 17.73
N GLU A 159 6.75 22.02 18.04
CA GLU A 159 6.75 20.56 18.00
C GLU A 159 5.74 20.06 16.94
N VAL A 160 5.85 18.80 16.54
CA VAL A 160 4.90 18.16 15.62
C VAL A 160 3.96 17.25 16.39
N THR A 161 2.66 17.36 16.14
CA THR A 161 1.65 16.48 16.76
C THR A 161 0.86 15.68 15.74
N ASN A 162 0.64 14.41 16.09
CA ASN A 162 -0.17 13.44 15.35
C ASN A 162 -1.43 13.05 16.13
N TRP A 163 -1.62 13.62 17.32
CA TRP A 163 -2.57 13.17 18.34
C TRP A 163 -3.48 14.29 18.86
N ASN A 164 -3.21 15.55 18.51
CA ASN A 164 -4.02 16.69 18.93
C ASN A 164 -4.76 17.33 17.74
N LEU A 165 -6.07 17.05 17.67
CA LEU A 165 -6.97 17.57 16.63
C LEU A 165 -7.22 19.09 16.75
N PHE A 166 -6.99 19.66 17.93
CA PHE A 166 -7.29 21.04 18.28
C PHE A 166 -6.03 21.86 18.55
N ALA A 167 -4.86 21.36 18.14
CA ALA A 167 -3.62 22.09 18.24
C ALA A 167 -3.73 23.45 17.50
N GLU A 168 -3.17 24.50 18.09
CA GLU A 168 -3.05 25.78 17.43
C GLU A 168 -1.90 25.73 16.41
N PRO A 169 -2.17 26.01 15.13
CA PRO A 169 -1.19 25.83 14.08
C PRO A 169 -0.06 26.86 14.21
N PHE A 170 1.17 26.38 14.14
CA PHE A 170 2.34 27.20 13.87
C PHE A 170 2.60 27.24 12.37
N VAL A 171 2.60 28.43 11.78
CA VAL A 171 2.76 28.63 10.34
C VAL A 171 4.10 29.29 10.05
N VAL A 172 4.85 28.72 9.12
CA VAL A 172 6.12 29.29 8.61
C VAL A 172 5.87 29.96 7.26
N SER A 173 6.55 31.05 6.97
CA SER A 173 6.32 31.83 5.73
C SER A 173 6.80 31.14 4.45
N TYR A 174 7.62 30.09 4.55
CA TYR A 174 8.14 29.34 3.41
C TYR A 174 8.20 27.84 3.71
N GLY A 175 7.94 27.02 2.69
CA GLY A 175 8.16 25.57 2.73
C GLY A 175 9.54 25.21 2.20
N GLN A 176 10.15 24.14 2.71
CA GLN A 176 11.45 23.64 2.25
C GLN A 176 11.40 23.16 0.78
N GLY A 177 10.23 22.68 0.35
CA GLY A 177 10.05 22.08 -0.97
C GLY A 177 10.69 20.70 -1.08
N MET A 178 10.31 19.96 -2.13
CA MET A 178 10.85 18.61 -2.34
C MET A 178 12.36 18.59 -2.63
N ASN A 179 12.97 17.46 -2.28
CA ASN A 179 14.37 17.13 -2.60
C ASN A 179 14.64 17.41 -4.09
N PRO A 180 15.75 18.09 -4.44
CA PRO A 180 16.10 18.40 -5.83
C PRO A 180 16.06 17.20 -6.79
N LEU A 181 16.42 16.00 -6.33
CA LEU A 181 16.39 14.77 -7.14
C LEU A 181 14.97 14.37 -7.56
N LEU A 182 13.96 14.78 -6.79
CA LEU A 182 12.54 14.50 -7.06
C LEU A 182 11.92 15.52 -8.03
N ARG A 183 12.63 16.59 -8.39
CA ARG A 183 12.13 17.66 -9.29
C ARG A 183 12.26 17.25 -10.77
N ASN A 184 11.79 16.06 -11.11
CA ASN A 184 11.88 15.46 -12.43
C ASN A 184 10.49 15.04 -12.94
N PHE A 185 10.28 15.07 -14.26
CA PHE A 185 9.02 14.65 -14.88
C PHE A 185 8.62 13.21 -14.52
N TRP A 186 9.57 12.28 -14.49
CA TRP A 186 9.33 10.88 -14.18
C TRP A 186 8.89 10.64 -12.75
N MET A 187 9.30 11.48 -11.80
CA MET A 187 8.79 11.45 -10.42
C MET A 187 7.26 11.63 -10.39
N ALA A 188 6.67 12.34 -11.34
CA ALA A 188 5.22 12.52 -11.39
C ALA A 188 4.46 11.29 -11.92
N ILE A 189 5.15 10.34 -12.56
CA ILE A 189 4.53 9.22 -13.30
C ILE A 189 4.89 7.87 -12.68
N HIS A 190 6.18 7.64 -12.44
CA HIS A 190 6.71 6.36 -12.02
C HIS A 190 6.13 5.86 -10.67
N PRO A 191 6.19 6.65 -9.57
CA PRO A 191 5.75 6.15 -8.26
C PRO A 191 4.26 5.78 -8.20
N PRO A 192 3.31 6.56 -8.75
CA PRO A 192 1.91 6.15 -8.80
C PRO A 192 1.68 4.79 -9.48
N LEU A 193 2.41 4.50 -10.56
CA LEU A 193 2.32 3.22 -11.27
C LEU A 193 2.87 2.07 -10.41
N LEU A 194 4.01 2.30 -9.75
CA LEU A 194 4.61 1.33 -8.84
C LEU A 194 3.68 1.04 -7.65
N PHE A 195 3.11 2.05 -7.01
CA PHE A 195 2.17 1.87 -5.89
C PHE A 195 0.87 1.20 -6.32
N LEU A 196 0.38 1.45 -7.54
CA LEU A 196 -0.78 0.75 -8.07
C LEU A 196 -0.44 -0.75 -8.27
N GLY A 197 0.72 -1.07 -8.84
CA GLY A 197 1.19 -2.44 -8.95
C GLY A 197 1.31 -3.14 -7.59
N TYR A 198 1.93 -2.46 -6.62
CA TYR A 198 2.12 -2.96 -5.25
C TYR A 198 0.80 -3.18 -4.51
N ALA A 199 -0.15 -2.25 -4.61
CA ALA A 199 -1.47 -2.38 -4.03
C ALA A 199 -2.24 -3.57 -4.62
N ALA A 200 -2.14 -3.78 -5.94
CA ALA A 200 -2.84 -4.85 -6.63
C ALA A 200 -2.41 -6.26 -6.19
N PHE A 201 -1.15 -6.46 -5.77
CA PHE A 201 -0.68 -7.75 -5.23
C PHE A 201 -1.41 -8.20 -3.96
N THR A 202 -2.08 -7.28 -3.26
CA THR A 202 -2.92 -7.60 -2.10
C THR A 202 -4.03 -8.59 -2.46
N LEU A 203 -4.66 -8.45 -3.64
CA LEU A 203 -5.82 -9.27 -4.01
C LEU A 203 -5.43 -10.71 -4.38
N PRO A 204 -4.40 -10.99 -5.21
CA PRO A 204 -3.90 -12.34 -5.44
C PRO A 204 -3.45 -13.02 -4.15
N PHE A 205 -2.76 -12.30 -3.25
CA PHE A 205 -2.37 -12.80 -1.94
C PHE A 205 -3.58 -13.24 -1.12
N ALA A 206 -4.56 -12.34 -0.97
CA ALA A 206 -5.76 -12.61 -0.18
C ALA A 206 -6.61 -13.74 -0.76
N ALA A 207 -6.70 -13.82 -2.09
CA ALA A 207 -7.39 -14.90 -2.78
C ALA A 207 -6.66 -16.24 -2.54
N ALA A 208 -5.33 -16.27 -2.63
CA ALA A 208 -4.53 -17.47 -2.35
C ALA A 208 -4.73 -17.96 -0.91
N ILE A 209 -4.66 -17.07 0.09
CA ILE A 209 -4.96 -17.42 1.49
C ILE A 209 -6.35 -18.03 1.60
N SER A 210 -7.35 -17.40 0.98
CA SER A 210 -8.73 -17.89 1.00
C SER A 210 -8.88 -19.29 0.39
N GLY A 211 -8.27 -19.52 -0.77
CA GLY A 211 -8.28 -20.82 -1.45
C GLY A 211 -7.45 -21.92 -0.76
N LEU A 212 -6.45 -21.54 0.04
CA LEU A 212 -5.71 -22.47 0.88
C LEU A 212 -6.55 -22.91 2.09
N VAL A 213 -7.19 -21.94 2.77
CA VAL A 213 -8.03 -22.20 3.96
C VAL A 213 -9.27 -23.01 3.60
N LEU A 214 -9.96 -22.64 2.52
CA LEU A 214 -11.22 -23.27 2.10
C LEU A 214 -11.03 -24.46 1.15
N LYS A 215 -9.78 -24.77 0.78
CA LYS A 215 -9.43 -25.80 -0.22
C LYS A 215 -10.18 -25.61 -1.57
N ASP A 216 -10.53 -24.38 -1.94
CA ASP A 216 -11.34 -24.04 -3.12
C ASP A 216 -10.50 -23.44 -4.26
N SER A 217 -10.33 -24.15 -5.38
CA SER A 217 -9.48 -23.80 -6.52
C SER A 217 -9.95 -22.56 -7.34
N ARG A 218 -11.20 -22.13 -7.16
CA ARG A 218 -11.77 -20.94 -7.83
C ARG A 218 -11.06 -19.65 -7.43
N TRP A 219 -10.30 -19.67 -6.32
CA TRP A 219 -9.45 -18.55 -5.89
C TRP A 219 -8.54 -18.02 -7.00
N SER A 220 -8.06 -18.92 -7.85
CA SER A 220 -7.13 -18.59 -8.91
C SER A 220 -7.76 -17.74 -10.01
N GLU A 221 -9.09 -17.76 -10.17
CA GLU A 221 -9.83 -16.90 -11.09
C GLU A 221 -9.84 -15.44 -10.59
N LEU A 222 -10.05 -15.24 -9.29
CA LEU A 222 -9.96 -13.93 -8.64
C LEU A 222 -8.53 -13.39 -8.68
N ALA A 223 -7.54 -14.24 -8.37
CA ALA A 223 -6.14 -13.84 -8.31
C ALA A 223 -5.56 -13.47 -9.68
N THR A 224 -5.88 -14.20 -10.74
CA THR A 224 -5.19 -14.05 -12.04
C THR A 224 -5.44 -12.69 -12.69
N GLY A 225 -6.67 -12.16 -12.59
CA GLY A 225 -6.98 -10.83 -13.13
C GLY A 225 -6.14 -9.74 -12.47
N TRP A 226 -6.09 -9.74 -11.14
CA TRP A 226 -5.30 -8.79 -10.37
C TRP A 226 -3.79 -9.02 -10.47
N MET A 227 -3.33 -10.25 -10.65
CA MET A 227 -1.93 -10.53 -10.91
C MET A 227 -1.47 -9.88 -12.22
N ARG A 228 -2.29 -9.92 -13.28
CA ARG A 228 -1.99 -9.24 -14.55
C ARG A 228 -1.92 -7.72 -14.38
N VAL A 229 -2.84 -7.14 -13.62
CA VAL A 229 -2.83 -5.71 -13.27
C VAL A 229 -1.53 -5.38 -12.52
N SER A 230 -1.21 -6.14 -11.47
CA SER A 230 0.00 -5.97 -10.65
C SER A 230 1.26 -6.01 -11.51
N TRP A 231 1.37 -7.04 -12.37
CA TRP A 231 2.50 -7.23 -13.28
C TRP A 231 2.63 -6.09 -14.30
N LEU A 232 1.53 -5.66 -14.93
CA LEU A 232 1.55 -4.57 -15.92
C LEU A 232 2.05 -3.27 -15.29
N PHE A 233 1.45 -2.87 -14.18
CA PHE A 233 1.78 -1.59 -13.53
C PHE A 233 3.16 -1.61 -12.88
N LEU A 234 3.60 -2.76 -12.35
CA LEU A 234 4.97 -2.91 -11.88
C LEU A 234 5.98 -2.87 -13.03
N THR A 235 5.66 -3.45 -14.20
CA THR A 235 6.50 -3.34 -15.41
C THR A 235 6.66 -1.88 -15.85
N LEU A 236 5.55 -1.14 -15.93
CA LEU A 236 5.58 0.28 -16.28
C LEU A 236 6.29 1.12 -15.22
N GLY A 237 6.07 0.81 -13.93
CA GLY A 237 6.79 1.39 -12.81
C GLY A 237 8.30 1.20 -13.00
N ILE A 238 8.80 -0.03 -12.97
CA ILE A 238 10.22 -0.33 -13.14
C ILE A 238 10.80 0.33 -14.39
N GLY A 239 10.10 0.25 -15.54
CA GLY A 239 10.53 0.86 -16.79
C GLY A 239 10.68 2.39 -16.73
N PHE A 240 9.67 3.12 -16.21
CA PHE A 240 9.78 4.57 -16.07
C PHE A 240 10.74 4.99 -14.95
N GLY A 241 10.92 4.16 -13.92
CA GLY A 241 11.93 4.37 -12.88
C GLY A 241 13.35 4.27 -13.43
N ALA A 242 13.58 3.31 -14.32
CA ALA A 242 14.85 3.15 -15.04
C ALA A 242 15.21 4.38 -15.88
N PHE A 243 14.23 4.98 -16.60
CA PHE A 243 14.45 6.24 -17.32
C PHE A 243 14.77 7.40 -16.37
N TRP A 244 14.08 7.47 -15.23
CA TRP A 244 14.34 8.49 -14.22
C TRP A 244 15.75 8.39 -13.63
N ALA A 245 16.16 7.19 -13.24
CA ALA A 245 17.50 6.93 -12.70
C ALA A 245 18.59 7.37 -13.69
N TYR A 246 18.43 7.01 -14.97
CA TYR A 246 19.34 7.44 -16.03
C TYR A 246 19.45 8.97 -16.15
N GLU A 247 18.34 9.70 -16.07
CA GLU A 247 18.35 11.17 -16.15
C GLU A 247 19.00 11.84 -14.94
N VAL A 248 18.79 11.31 -13.73
CA VAL A 248 19.23 11.95 -12.49
C VAL A 248 20.65 11.58 -12.11
N LEU A 249 21.05 10.32 -12.32
CA LEU A 249 22.36 9.79 -11.92
C LEU A 249 23.38 9.82 -13.07
N GLY A 250 22.94 10.11 -14.30
CA GLY A 250 23.78 10.23 -15.49
C GLY A 250 24.49 8.93 -15.88
N TRP A 251 25.60 9.03 -16.63
CA TRP A 251 26.35 7.88 -17.18
C TRP A 251 26.94 6.90 -16.15
N GLY A 252 26.88 7.20 -14.85
CA GLY A 252 27.35 6.32 -13.76
C GLY A 252 26.31 5.30 -13.30
N ALA A 253 25.02 5.58 -13.54
CA ALA A 253 23.93 4.64 -13.43
C ALA A 253 23.35 4.47 -14.83
N TRP A 254 23.57 3.30 -15.45
CA TRP A 254 22.81 2.95 -16.65
C TRP A 254 21.30 2.98 -16.34
N TYR A 255 20.43 2.59 -17.27
CA TYR A 255 19.00 2.41 -16.97
C TYR A 255 18.71 1.51 -15.75
N TRP A 256 19.70 0.78 -15.26
CA TRP A 256 19.61 -0.05 -14.07
C TRP A 256 20.90 0.00 -13.27
N THR A 257 20.76 0.04 -11.94
CA THR A 257 21.83 -0.23 -10.99
C THR A 257 21.39 -1.35 -10.04
N TRP A 258 22.36 -2.10 -9.52
CA TRP A 258 22.09 -3.11 -8.49
C TRP A 258 21.92 -2.47 -7.10
N ASP A 259 21.21 -1.35 -7.04
CA ASP A 259 20.82 -0.69 -5.80
C ASP A 259 19.74 -1.53 -5.08
N PRO A 260 19.73 -1.57 -3.74
CA PRO A 260 18.75 -2.34 -2.98
C PRO A 260 17.29 -2.00 -3.29
N VAL A 261 16.97 -0.73 -3.60
CA VAL A 261 15.60 -0.31 -3.89
C VAL A 261 15.17 -0.80 -5.27
N GLU A 262 15.98 -0.56 -6.30
CA GLU A 262 15.74 -1.08 -7.66
C GLU A 262 15.59 -2.60 -7.64
N THR A 263 16.55 -3.30 -7.03
CA THR A 263 16.56 -4.76 -6.92
C THR A 263 15.33 -5.27 -6.17
N SER A 264 14.95 -4.64 -5.05
CA SER A 264 13.79 -5.08 -4.26
C SER A 264 12.46 -4.99 -5.04
N SER A 265 12.34 -4.06 -5.99
CA SER A 265 11.15 -3.93 -6.84
C SER A 265 11.09 -4.97 -7.97
N LEU A 266 12.25 -5.48 -8.41
CA LEU A 266 12.36 -6.48 -9.47
C LEU A 266 11.94 -7.88 -9.00
N ILE A 267 12.26 -8.26 -7.77
CA ILE A 267 11.96 -9.62 -7.26
C ILE A 267 10.45 -9.95 -7.28
N PRO A 268 9.52 -9.09 -6.80
CA PRO A 268 8.08 -9.37 -6.91
C PRO A 268 7.60 -9.41 -8.37
N TRP A 269 8.25 -8.67 -9.28
CA TRP A 269 7.96 -8.75 -10.71
C TRP A 269 8.34 -10.12 -11.30
N LEU A 270 9.48 -10.69 -10.89
CA LEU A 270 9.91 -12.03 -11.31
C LEU A 270 8.95 -13.12 -10.80
N THR A 271 8.53 -13.05 -9.53
CA THR A 271 7.59 -14.04 -8.97
C THR A 271 6.19 -13.91 -9.57
N ALA A 272 5.75 -12.69 -9.89
CA ALA A 272 4.52 -12.46 -10.63
C ALA A 272 4.58 -13.03 -12.06
N THR A 273 5.71 -12.83 -12.73
CA THR A 273 5.97 -13.41 -14.06
C THR A 273 5.90 -14.94 -13.99
N ALA A 274 6.57 -15.55 -13.02
CA ALA A 274 6.51 -16.99 -12.79
C ALA A 274 5.08 -17.46 -12.49
N TYR A 275 4.29 -16.71 -11.70
CA TYR A 275 2.89 -17.03 -11.44
C TYR A 275 2.07 -17.07 -12.74
N LEU A 276 2.22 -16.06 -13.60
CA LEU A 276 1.46 -15.97 -14.85
C LEU A 276 1.81 -17.12 -15.80
N HIS A 277 3.07 -17.54 -15.85
CA HIS A 277 3.49 -18.72 -16.60
C HIS A 277 2.94 -20.02 -15.98
N ALA A 278 3.04 -20.19 -14.65
CA ALA A 278 2.52 -21.36 -13.95
C ALA A 278 0.99 -21.49 -14.11
N LYS A 279 0.25 -20.37 -14.09
CA LYS A 279 -1.21 -20.36 -14.24
C LYS A 279 -1.66 -20.90 -15.60
N PHE A 280 -0.86 -20.71 -16.65
CA PHE A 280 -1.15 -21.27 -17.98
C PHE A 280 -1.18 -22.81 -17.94
N ARG A 281 -0.26 -23.42 -17.17
CA ARG A 281 -0.14 -24.87 -16.98
C ARG A 281 -1.09 -25.44 -15.91
N PHE A 282 -1.52 -24.62 -14.94
CA PHE A 282 -2.37 -25.01 -13.81
C PHE A 282 -3.71 -25.65 -14.19
N ARG A 283 -4.18 -25.51 -15.43
CA ARG A 283 -5.43 -26.13 -15.89
C ARG A 283 -5.38 -27.67 -15.92
N HIS A 284 -4.21 -28.28 -15.75
CA HIS A 284 -3.99 -29.73 -15.74
C HIS A 284 -3.51 -30.24 -14.37
N GLU A 285 -3.78 -29.51 -13.28
CA GLU A 285 -3.27 -29.80 -11.91
C GLU A 285 -1.74 -29.76 -11.75
N GLU A 286 -1.00 -29.55 -12.84
CA GLU A 286 0.41 -29.18 -12.83
C GLU A 286 0.61 -27.91 -11.98
N TYR A 287 1.62 -27.89 -11.12
CA TYR A 287 1.97 -26.74 -10.26
C TYR A 287 0.97 -26.40 -9.16
N GLY A 288 0.22 -27.39 -8.66
CA GLY A 288 -0.71 -27.28 -7.53
C GLY A 288 -0.14 -26.52 -6.33
N PHE A 289 1.08 -26.83 -5.90
CA PHE A 289 1.80 -26.14 -4.80
C PHE A 289 2.38 -24.78 -5.21
N MET A 290 2.97 -24.72 -6.40
CA MET A 290 3.76 -23.56 -6.82
C MET A 290 2.89 -22.34 -7.12
N LEU A 291 1.67 -22.54 -7.64
CA LEU A 291 0.77 -21.42 -7.95
C LEU A 291 0.37 -20.59 -6.72
N PRO A 292 -0.20 -21.17 -5.63
CA PRO A 292 -0.50 -20.40 -4.43
C PRO A 292 0.77 -19.87 -3.77
N MET A 293 1.87 -20.63 -3.76
CA MET A 293 3.16 -20.15 -3.24
C MET A 293 3.60 -18.86 -3.94
N LEU A 294 3.57 -18.81 -5.28
CA LEU A 294 3.99 -17.64 -6.04
C LEU A 294 3.09 -16.43 -5.80
N ALA A 295 1.77 -16.63 -5.65
CA ALA A 295 0.86 -15.54 -5.27
C ALA A 295 1.19 -14.98 -3.89
N LEU A 296 1.47 -15.85 -2.92
CA LEU A 296 1.82 -15.46 -1.55
C LEU A 296 3.16 -14.73 -1.49
N VAL A 297 4.19 -15.34 -2.07
CA VAL A 297 5.56 -14.80 -2.08
C VAL A 297 5.63 -13.46 -2.82
N SER A 298 4.88 -13.27 -3.91
CA SER A 298 4.89 -11.99 -4.64
C SER A 298 4.47 -10.81 -3.75
N PHE A 299 3.41 -10.96 -2.94
CA PHE A 299 2.99 -9.89 -2.03
C PHE A 299 3.93 -9.74 -0.82
N ILE A 300 4.44 -10.85 -0.28
CA ILE A 300 5.47 -10.82 0.78
C ILE A 300 6.69 -10.02 0.30
N LEU A 301 7.13 -10.24 -0.95
CA LEU A 301 8.25 -9.51 -1.54
C LEU A 301 7.95 -8.03 -1.80
N VAL A 302 6.70 -7.67 -2.10
CA VAL A 302 6.28 -6.26 -2.15
C VAL A 302 6.42 -5.61 -0.77
N VAL A 303 5.96 -6.26 0.29
CA VAL A 303 6.13 -5.75 1.67
C VAL A 303 7.60 -5.70 2.07
N PHE A 304 8.41 -6.68 1.64
CA PHE A 304 9.86 -6.66 1.80
C PHE A 304 10.50 -5.48 1.05
N SER A 305 10.08 -5.16 -0.17
CA SER A 305 10.56 -3.97 -0.90
C SER A 305 10.22 -2.67 -0.15
N THR A 306 9.02 -2.58 0.43
CA THR A 306 8.65 -1.47 1.32
C THR A 306 9.54 -1.41 2.56
N PHE A 307 9.86 -2.57 3.16
CA PHE A 307 10.80 -2.64 4.28
C PHE A 307 12.19 -2.15 3.89
N VAL A 308 12.73 -2.59 2.75
CA VAL A 308 14.04 -2.14 2.26
C VAL A 308 14.07 -0.62 2.04
N THR A 309 13.02 -0.06 1.44
CA THR A 309 12.94 1.37 1.10
C THR A 309 12.61 2.29 2.28
N ARG A 310 11.87 1.81 3.28
CA ARG A 310 11.27 2.66 4.34
C ARG A 310 11.64 2.27 5.78
N SER A 311 12.41 1.20 5.99
CA SER A 311 12.86 0.83 7.34
C SER A 311 14.05 1.63 7.83
N GLY A 312 14.84 2.23 6.95
CA GLY A 312 16.08 2.90 7.31
C GLY A 312 17.25 1.99 7.69
N LEU A 313 17.13 0.66 7.52
CA LEU A 313 18.22 -0.29 7.78
C LEU A 313 19.22 -0.41 6.62
N TRP A 314 18.83 -0.02 5.42
CA TRP A 314 19.62 -0.21 4.21
C TRP A 314 20.15 1.14 3.73
N VAL A 315 21.46 1.18 3.44
CA VAL A 315 22.06 2.29 2.72
C VAL A 315 21.69 2.14 1.24
N SER A 316 20.90 3.05 0.73
CA SER A 316 20.54 3.16 -0.68
C SER A 316 20.53 4.63 -1.06
N VAL A 317 20.84 4.93 -2.33
CA VAL A 317 20.67 6.29 -2.87
C VAL A 317 19.21 6.74 -2.89
N HIS A 318 18.29 5.80 -2.67
CA HIS A 318 16.84 5.98 -2.61
C HIS A 318 16.26 5.93 -1.18
N SER A 319 17.07 5.65 -0.15
CA SER A 319 16.65 5.64 1.27
C SER A 319 17.25 6.83 2.03
N TRP A 320 16.46 7.45 2.91
CA TRP A 320 16.81 8.73 3.55
C TRP A 320 16.51 8.79 5.06
N GLN A 321 16.42 7.66 5.76
CA GLN A 321 15.95 7.60 7.16
C GLN A 321 16.72 6.55 8.01
N ASP A 322 16.78 6.76 9.33
CA ASP A 322 17.24 5.77 10.34
C ASP A 322 16.13 4.78 10.71
N PHE A 323 16.43 3.74 11.50
CA PHE A 323 15.42 2.75 11.91
C PHE A 323 14.29 3.36 12.74
N THR A 324 13.05 3.26 12.23
CA THR A 324 11.88 3.89 12.85
C THR A 324 10.86 2.89 13.40
N THR A 325 9.93 3.39 14.21
CA THR A 325 8.76 2.63 14.69
C THR A 325 7.95 2.03 13.53
N GLU A 326 7.84 2.75 12.41
CA GLU A 326 7.15 2.23 11.21
C GLU A 326 7.91 1.08 10.57
N GLY A 327 9.25 1.18 10.51
CA GLY A 327 10.12 0.08 10.10
C GLY A 327 9.87 -1.18 10.93
N MET A 328 9.71 -1.04 12.24
CA MET A 328 9.36 -2.16 13.14
C MET A 328 7.97 -2.73 12.85
N VAL A 329 6.95 -1.89 12.63
CA VAL A 329 5.59 -2.35 12.27
C VAL A 329 5.62 -3.12 10.95
N ILE A 330 6.34 -2.63 9.94
CA ILE A 330 6.49 -3.31 8.64
C ILE A 330 7.23 -4.65 8.81
N ALA A 331 8.28 -4.70 9.64
CA ALA A 331 9.01 -5.94 9.93
C ALA A 331 8.11 -7.00 10.57
N LEU A 332 7.35 -6.63 11.61
CA LEU A 332 6.40 -7.53 12.26
C LEU A 332 5.32 -8.00 11.29
N PHE A 333 4.81 -7.09 10.45
CA PHE A 333 3.84 -7.44 9.43
C PHE A 333 4.42 -8.45 8.43
N LEU A 334 5.66 -8.24 7.96
CA LEU A 334 6.35 -9.16 7.07
C LEU A 334 6.52 -10.55 7.69
N LEU A 335 6.92 -10.63 8.96
CA LEU A 335 7.05 -11.90 9.70
C LEU A 335 5.71 -12.63 9.83
N ILE A 336 4.64 -11.90 10.15
CA ILE A 336 3.28 -12.47 10.25
C ILE A 336 2.83 -13.02 8.88
N LEU A 337 3.03 -12.26 7.80
CA LEU A 337 2.67 -12.70 6.45
C LEU A 337 3.46 -13.94 6.03
N ALA A 338 4.79 -13.93 6.21
CA ALA A 338 5.65 -15.05 5.84
C ALA A 338 5.34 -16.30 6.68
N GLY A 339 5.20 -16.15 8.00
CA GLY A 339 4.89 -17.25 8.91
C GLY A 339 3.53 -17.88 8.64
N SER A 340 2.48 -17.06 8.55
CA SER A 340 1.11 -17.57 8.27
C SER A 340 1.00 -18.20 6.88
N SER A 341 1.62 -17.62 5.85
CA SER A 341 1.64 -18.17 4.49
C SER A 341 2.37 -19.50 4.42
N THR A 342 3.53 -19.60 5.07
CA THR A 342 4.31 -20.85 5.14
C THR A 342 3.53 -21.93 5.87
N PHE A 343 2.94 -21.60 7.03
CA PHE A 343 2.11 -22.53 7.79
C PHE A 343 0.94 -23.08 6.95
N LEU A 344 0.21 -22.23 6.24
CA LEU A 344 -0.92 -22.66 5.39
C LEU A 344 -0.47 -23.53 4.22
N LEU A 345 0.67 -23.22 3.58
CA LEU A 345 1.23 -24.04 2.50
C LEU A 345 1.66 -25.42 3.02
N VAL A 346 2.39 -25.46 4.14
CA VAL A 346 2.85 -26.72 4.75
C VAL A 346 1.64 -27.58 5.13
N ARG A 347 0.64 -26.99 5.80
CA ARG A 347 -0.59 -27.70 6.17
C ARG A 347 -1.40 -28.21 4.98
N LYS A 348 -1.37 -27.55 3.83
CA LYS A 348 -2.15 -28.03 2.67
C LYS A 348 -1.46 -29.17 1.92
N TYR A 349 -0.14 -29.13 1.80
CA TYR A 349 0.59 -30.00 0.87
C TYR A 349 1.50 -31.03 1.56
N PHE A 350 1.80 -30.86 2.85
CA PHE A 350 2.78 -31.69 3.55
C PHE A 350 2.29 -32.29 4.88
N SER A 351 1.17 -31.83 5.44
CA SER A 351 0.53 -32.58 6.53
C SER A 351 -0.30 -33.70 5.93
N GLU A 352 0.02 -34.93 6.32
CA GLU A 352 -0.84 -36.09 6.10
C GLU A 352 -2.12 -35.87 6.95
N ASP A 353 -3.24 -35.59 6.28
CA ASP A 353 -4.59 -35.67 6.89
C ASP A 353 -5.00 -37.15 7.04
#